data_AF-A0A239KEF4-F1
#
_entry.id   AF-A0A239KEF4-F1
#
_cell.length_a   1.000
_cell.length_b   1.000
_cell.length_c   1.000
_cell.angle_alpha   90.00
_cell.angle_beta   90.00
_cell.angle_gamma   90.00
#
_symmetry.space_group_name_H-M   'P 1'
#
loop_
_entity.id
_entity.type
_entity.pdbx_description
1 polymer ?
#
loop_
_entity_poly.entity_id
_entity_poly.type
_entity_poly.pdbx_seq_one_letter_code
_entity_poly.pdbx_strand_id
1 'polypeptide(L)'
;MGVSIASPQALSEARISSCLKCADMSGSVLLPADTWMCETTRVTDKSPSAASAQRMNVESFNLDHRTVVAPYIRLADHKTLPQGDTLSKFDIRFTQPNRAHLEMPAIHSLEHLFAEKSRNHSTNVVDFSPMGCQTGFYLLLSGDWDIEAVAALVEATMKDILHADEVPAANEVQCGWGANHSLPGAQEAARTFLAARDQWLTVTA
;
A
#
# COMPACT_ATOMS: atom_id res chain seq x y z
N MET A 1 62.76 -4.94 -2.01
CA MET A 1 61.47 -5.40 -2.55
C MET A 1 60.38 -4.58 -1.87
N GLY A 2 59.94 -3.51 -2.51
CA GLY A 2 58.88 -2.63 -2.00
C GLY A 2 57.82 -2.52 -3.07
N VAL A 3 56.56 -2.80 -2.71
CA VAL A 3 55.40 -2.62 -3.58
C VAL A 3 54.67 -1.37 -3.10
N SER A 4 54.66 -0.36 -3.98
CA SER A 4 53.89 0.87 -3.85
C SER A 4 52.44 0.58 -4.21
N ILE A 5 51.50 0.98 -3.37
CA ILE A 5 50.05 0.88 -3.62
C ILE A 5 49.52 2.30 -3.84
N ALA A 6 48.93 2.52 -5.02
CA ALA A 6 48.47 3.82 -5.48
C ALA A 6 47.19 4.29 -4.74
N SER A 7 47.13 5.59 -4.48
CA SER A 7 45.97 6.31 -3.96
C SER A 7 44.94 6.58 -5.08
N PRO A 8 43.62 6.42 -4.85
CA PRO A 8 42.61 6.89 -5.79
C PRO A 8 42.40 8.40 -5.62
N GLN A 9 42.59 9.15 -6.70
CA GLN A 9 42.21 10.55 -6.80
C GLN A 9 40.71 10.71 -7.13
N ALA A 10 40.15 11.76 -6.54
CA ALA A 10 38.95 12.52 -6.86
C ALA A 10 38.16 12.18 -8.14
N LEU A 11 36.85 11.95 -7.96
CA LEU A 11 35.84 12.20 -8.99
C LEU A 11 34.78 13.17 -8.44
N SER A 12 34.34 14.01 -9.36
CA SER A 12 33.83 15.37 -9.24
C SER A 12 32.43 15.55 -8.65
N GLU A 13 32.26 16.68 -7.96
CA GLU A 13 30.98 17.36 -7.73
C GLU A 13 30.30 17.73 -9.08
N ALA A 14 29.05 17.32 -9.26
CA ALA A 14 28.13 17.97 -10.18
C ALA A 14 26.71 17.88 -9.61
N ARG A 15 26.24 19.03 -9.14
CA ARG A 15 24.90 19.30 -8.61
C ARG A 15 23.85 19.02 -9.68
N ILE A 16 22.85 18.19 -9.36
CA ILE A 16 21.60 18.09 -10.12
C ILE A 16 20.78 19.36 -9.81
N SER A 17 20.96 20.38 -10.64
CA SER A 17 20.24 21.65 -10.59
C SER A 17 18.86 21.51 -11.22
N SER A 18 17.82 21.77 -10.41
CA SER A 18 16.47 22.24 -10.73
C SER A 18 15.96 22.10 -12.18
N CYS A 19 14.99 21.21 -12.38
CA CYS A 19 14.06 21.29 -13.50
C CYS A 19 12.95 22.30 -13.15
N LEU A 20 13.28 23.59 -13.24
CA LEU A 20 12.32 24.67 -13.40
C LEU A 20 12.87 25.61 -14.47
N LYS A 21 12.27 25.57 -15.65
CA LYS A 21 12.07 26.74 -16.52
C LYS A 21 11.12 26.36 -17.65
N CYS A 22 9.88 26.81 -17.49
CA CYS A 22 8.94 26.99 -18.57
C CYS A 22 9.56 27.88 -19.66
N ALA A 23 9.17 27.56 -20.88
CA ALA A 23 9.72 28.05 -22.13
C ALA A 23 9.71 29.58 -22.30
N ASP A 24 10.81 30.08 -22.83
CA ASP A 24 10.83 31.28 -23.67
C ASP A 24 11.67 30.94 -24.91
N MET A 25 11.00 30.65 -26.03
CA MET A 25 11.63 30.39 -27.34
C MET A 25 10.72 30.96 -28.43
N SER A 26 10.96 32.22 -28.78
CA SER A 26 10.64 32.75 -30.10
C SER A 26 11.46 32.01 -31.15
N GLY A 27 10.85 31.09 -31.88
CA GLY A 27 11.49 30.35 -32.96
C GLY A 27 10.50 29.45 -33.68
N SER A 28 10.02 29.91 -34.84
CA SER A 28 9.08 29.17 -35.69
C SER A 28 9.76 27.96 -36.33
N VAL A 29 9.55 26.78 -35.76
CA VAL A 29 9.67 25.52 -36.48
C VAL A 29 8.41 24.72 -36.20
N LEU A 30 7.56 24.61 -37.22
CA LEU A 30 6.34 23.79 -37.21
C LEU A 30 6.77 22.32 -37.15
N LEU A 31 6.76 21.74 -35.95
CA LEU A 31 6.70 20.29 -35.78
C LEU A 31 5.24 19.84 -35.91
N PRO A 32 4.95 18.72 -36.60
CA PRO A 32 3.60 18.22 -36.72
C PRO A 32 3.05 17.87 -35.33
N ALA A 33 1.82 18.34 -35.08
CA ALA A 33 1.08 18.12 -33.85
C ALA A 33 0.54 16.68 -33.80
N ASP A 34 1.43 15.69 -33.71
CA ASP A 34 1.07 14.36 -33.25
C ASP A 34 1.22 14.35 -31.72
N THR A 35 0.23 15.01 -31.13
CA THR A 35 -0.23 14.92 -29.76
C THR A 35 0.11 13.57 -29.11
N TRP A 36 1.01 13.59 -28.14
CA TRP A 36 0.95 12.65 -27.03
C TRP A 36 -0.27 13.00 -26.19
N MET A 37 -1.46 12.69 -26.71
CA MET A 37 -2.66 12.59 -25.90
C MET A 37 -2.40 11.47 -24.90
N CYS A 38 -2.20 11.84 -23.64
CA CYS A 38 -2.38 10.94 -22.53
C CYS A 38 -3.85 10.52 -22.60
N GLU A 39 -4.12 9.38 -23.25
CA GLU A 39 -5.46 8.85 -23.37
C GLU A 39 -5.95 8.53 -21.95
N THR A 40 -6.73 9.45 -21.39
CA THR A 40 -7.34 9.30 -20.08
C THR A 40 -8.12 8.00 -20.09
N THR A 41 -7.73 7.06 -19.24
CA THR A 41 -8.38 5.77 -19.09
C THR A 41 -9.87 6.02 -18.89
N ARG A 42 -10.71 5.48 -19.77
CA ARG A 42 -12.15 5.67 -19.71
C ARG A 42 -12.68 4.99 -18.43
N VAL A 43 -12.93 5.75 -17.37
CA VAL A 43 -13.64 5.24 -16.19
C VAL A 43 -15.09 5.00 -16.61
N THR A 44 -15.51 3.74 -16.66
CA THR A 44 -16.89 3.43 -17.03
C THR A 44 -17.80 3.59 -15.83
N ASP A 45 -18.73 4.55 -15.89
CA ASP A 45 -19.79 4.77 -14.89
C ASP A 45 -20.89 3.68 -14.90
N LYS A 46 -20.60 2.52 -15.47
CA LYS A 46 -21.55 1.42 -15.58
C LYS A 46 -21.48 0.57 -14.32
N SER A 47 -22.38 0.86 -13.36
CA SER A 47 -22.79 -0.15 -12.39
C SER A 47 -23.36 -1.34 -13.16
N PRO A 48 -22.86 -2.58 -12.99
CA PRO A 48 -23.50 -3.73 -13.61
C PRO A 48 -24.93 -3.84 -13.09
N SER A 49 -25.89 -4.12 -13.99
CA SER A 49 -27.26 -4.41 -13.56
C SER A 49 -27.27 -5.71 -12.76
N ALA A 50 -28.17 -5.80 -11.77
CA ALA A 50 -28.27 -6.96 -10.87
C ALA A 50 -28.50 -8.31 -11.59
N ALA A 51 -28.86 -8.29 -12.88
CA ALA A 51 -29.12 -9.47 -13.69
C ALA A 51 -27.94 -9.94 -14.56
N SER A 52 -26.79 -9.24 -14.59
CA SER A 52 -25.71 -9.57 -15.53
C SER A 52 -24.28 -9.24 -15.07
N ALA A 53 -24.01 -9.15 -13.76
CA ALA A 53 -22.62 -9.03 -13.30
C ALA A 53 -21.89 -10.35 -13.57
N GLN A 54 -21.14 -10.43 -14.67
CA GLN A 54 -20.21 -11.55 -14.88
C GLN A 54 -19.20 -11.58 -13.73
N ARG A 55 -19.10 -12.73 -13.06
CA ARG A 55 -18.13 -12.92 -11.99
C ARG A 55 -16.72 -12.75 -12.54
N MET A 56 -15.97 -11.83 -11.96
CA MET A 56 -14.59 -11.53 -12.34
C MET A 56 -13.62 -12.49 -11.65
N ASN A 57 -12.46 -12.73 -12.27
CA ASN A 57 -11.42 -13.61 -11.74
C ASN A 57 -10.85 -13.13 -10.39
N VAL A 58 -10.70 -11.81 -10.24
CA VAL A 58 -10.15 -11.19 -9.02
C VAL A 58 -11.29 -10.99 -8.03
N GLU A 59 -11.15 -11.58 -6.84
CA GLU A 59 -12.21 -11.57 -5.82
C GLU A 59 -12.72 -10.15 -5.52
N SER A 60 -11.83 -9.18 -5.35
CA SER A 60 -12.19 -7.81 -4.99
C SER A 60 -13.03 -7.08 -6.02
N PHE A 61 -12.99 -7.49 -7.29
CA PHE A 61 -13.83 -6.91 -8.35
C PHE A 61 -15.30 -7.35 -8.22
N ASN A 62 -15.57 -8.36 -7.41
CA ASN A 62 -16.92 -8.85 -7.12
C ASN A 62 -17.48 -8.26 -5.82
N LEU A 63 -16.70 -7.47 -5.06
CA LEU A 63 -17.17 -6.72 -3.90
C LEU A 63 -17.85 -5.42 -4.35
N ASP A 64 -19.11 -5.21 -3.94
CA ASP A 64 -19.77 -3.91 -4.13
C ASP A 64 -19.21 -2.89 -3.12
N HIS A 65 -18.28 -2.07 -3.58
CA HIS A 65 -17.63 -1.06 -2.76
C HIS A 65 -18.56 0.08 -2.30
N ARG A 66 -19.81 0.12 -2.76
CA ARG A 66 -20.81 1.12 -2.33
C ARG A 66 -21.54 0.71 -1.05
N THR A 67 -21.55 -0.58 -0.72
CA THR A 67 -22.31 -1.13 0.42
C THR A 67 -21.48 -1.27 1.69
N VAL A 68 -20.15 -1.22 1.55
CA VAL A 68 -19.23 -1.36 2.68
C VAL A 68 -19.05 -0.04 3.45
N VAL A 69 -18.76 -0.15 4.75
CA VAL A 69 -18.48 0.99 5.63
C VAL A 69 -17.08 0.82 6.22
N ALA A 70 -16.13 1.62 5.76
CA ALA A 70 -14.79 1.64 6.33
C ALA A 70 -14.75 2.44 7.65
N PRO A 71 -13.83 2.10 8.58
CA PRO A 71 -12.86 1.02 8.48
C PRO A 71 -13.41 -0.37 8.84
N TYR A 72 -12.90 -1.42 8.18
CA TYR A 72 -13.29 -2.81 8.46
C TYR A 72 -12.15 -3.81 8.23
N ILE A 73 -12.32 -5.03 8.77
CA ILE A 73 -11.53 -6.22 8.47
C ILE A 73 -12.48 -7.28 7.91
N ARG A 74 -12.20 -7.75 6.69
CA ARG A 74 -13.06 -8.73 5.99
C ARG A 74 -12.23 -9.90 5.50
N LEU A 75 -12.69 -11.13 5.72
CA LEU A 75 -12.14 -12.29 5.01
C LEU A 75 -12.46 -12.14 3.52
N ALA A 76 -11.42 -11.82 2.75
CA ALA A 76 -11.54 -11.57 1.31
C ALA A 76 -11.47 -12.87 0.52
N ASP A 77 -10.58 -13.78 0.89
CA ASP A 77 -10.40 -15.03 0.15
C ASP A 77 -9.86 -16.10 1.09
N HIS A 78 -10.18 -17.36 0.79
CA HIS A 78 -9.66 -18.54 1.46
C HIS A 78 -9.28 -19.56 0.41
N LYS A 79 -8.06 -20.10 0.53
CA LYS A 79 -7.53 -21.06 -0.45
C LYS A 79 -6.90 -22.24 0.25
N THR A 80 -7.33 -23.44 -0.12
CA THR A 80 -6.58 -24.68 0.14
C THR A 80 -5.61 -24.91 -1.00
N LEU A 81 -4.32 -25.00 -0.69
CA LEU A 81 -3.26 -25.33 -1.63
C LEU A 81 -3.33 -26.82 -2.01
N PRO A 82 -2.73 -27.25 -3.14
CA PRO A 82 -2.82 -28.63 -3.62
C PRO A 82 -2.35 -29.71 -2.62
N GLN A 83 -1.48 -29.34 -1.67
CA GLN A 83 -0.92 -30.23 -0.65
C GLN A 83 -1.65 -30.16 0.69
N GLY A 84 -2.71 -29.36 0.80
CA GLY A 84 -3.60 -29.31 1.98
C GLY A 84 -3.43 -28.08 2.88
N ASP A 85 -2.33 -27.34 2.79
CA ASP A 85 -2.15 -26.09 3.52
C ASP A 85 -3.22 -25.05 3.13
N THR A 86 -3.67 -24.24 4.09
CA THR A 86 -4.63 -23.18 3.83
C THR A 86 -4.01 -21.79 3.91
N LEU A 87 -4.54 -20.85 3.14
CA LEU A 87 -4.20 -19.44 3.16
C LEU A 87 -5.48 -18.61 3.31
N SER A 88 -5.48 -17.71 4.29
CA SER A 88 -6.57 -16.77 4.54
C SER A 88 -6.13 -15.34 4.20
N LYS A 89 -6.84 -14.68 3.28
CA LYS A 89 -6.56 -13.31 2.84
C LYS A 89 -7.59 -12.36 3.41
N PHE A 90 -7.15 -11.32 4.10
CA PHE A 90 -8.00 -10.32 4.73
C PHE A 90 -7.85 -8.95 4.06
N ASP A 91 -8.98 -8.32 3.75
CA ASP A 91 -9.08 -6.91 3.35
C ASP A 91 -9.11 -6.05 4.62
N ILE A 92 -7.99 -5.37 4.90
CA ILE A 92 -7.83 -4.42 6.01
C ILE A 92 -8.10 -3.03 5.46
N ARG A 93 -9.36 -2.60 5.52
CA ARG A 93 -9.83 -1.37 4.87
C ARG A 93 -9.74 -0.19 5.81
N PHE A 94 -8.86 0.77 5.49
CA PHE A 94 -8.65 1.97 6.30
C PHE A 94 -9.64 3.09 5.97
N THR A 95 -9.87 3.34 4.67
CA THR A 95 -10.68 4.47 4.22
C THR A 95 -11.85 4.06 3.36
N GLN A 96 -12.89 4.89 3.35
CA GLN A 96 -14.11 4.63 2.59
C GLN A 96 -13.82 4.66 1.08
N PRO A 97 -14.11 3.57 0.34
CA PRO A 97 -13.90 3.51 -1.10
C PRO A 97 -14.56 4.68 -1.85
N ASN A 98 -13.82 5.26 -2.79
CA ASN A 98 -14.26 6.39 -3.63
C ASN A 98 -14.64 7.67 -2.85
N ARG A 99 -14.33 7.77 -1.56
CA ARG A 99 -14.58 8.97 -0.74
C ARG A 99 -13.33 9.50 -0.04
N ALA A 100 -12.40 8.62 0.32
CA ALA A 100 -11.13 8.98 0.93
C ALA A 100 -10.04 7.97 0.59
N HIS A 101 -8.78 8.37 0.69
CA HIS A 101 -7.61 7.52 0.50
C HIS A 101 -6.50 7.94 1.47
N LEU A 102 -5.48 7.09 1.60
CA LEU A 102 -4.24 7.41 2.30
C LEU A 102 -3.21 8.00 1.32
N GLU A 103 -2.32 8.85 1.83
CA GLU A 103 -1.19 9.37 1.06
C GLU A 103 -0.07 8.33 0.95
N MET A 104 0.62 8.29 -0.20
CA MET A 104 1.63 7.26 -0.49
C MET A 104 2.75 7.14 0.55
N PRO A 105 3.34 8.24 1.09
CA PRO A 105 4.35 8.13 2.16
C PRO A 105 3.82 7.43 3.42
N ALA A 106 2.54 7.63 3.76
CA ALA A 106 1.90 6.98 4.91
C ALA A 106 1.63 5.50 4.63
N ILE A 107 1.13 5.17 3.43
CA ILE A 107 0.91 3.79 2.98
C ILE A 107 2.20 2.97 3.04
N HIS A 108 3.26 3.51 2.44
CA HIS A 108 4.56 2.85 2.35
C HIS A 108 5.21 2.67 3.73
N SER A 109 5.02 3.64 4.63
CA SER A 109 5.52 3.52 6.00
C SER A 109 4.71 2.52 6.83
N LEU A 110 3.39 2.48 6.66
CA LEU A 110 2.53 1.46 7.28
C LEU A 110 2.88 0.06 6.79
N GLU A 111 3.17 -0.12 5.50
CA GLU A 111 3.64 -1.39 4.94
C GLU A 111 4.89 -1.89 5.67
N HIS A 112 5.95 -1.07 5.72
CA HIS A 112 7.19 -1.40 6.42
C HIS A 112 6.96 -1.72 7.90
N LEU A 113 6.23 -0.83 8.59
CA LEU A 113 6.01 -0.95 10.03
C LEU A 113 5.16 -2.17 10.38
N PHE A 114 4.07 -2.42 9.65
CA PHE A 114 3.19 -3.55 9.92
C PHE A 114 3.88 -4.86 9.54
N ALA A 115 4.57 -4.91 8.40
CA ALA A 115 5.31 -6.10 7.97
C ALA A 115 6.34 -6.52 9.02
N GLU A 116 7.11 -5.58 9.58
CA GLU A 116 8.09 -5.88 10.61
C GLU A 116 7.42 -6.25 11.96
N LYS A 117 6.49 -5.41 12.44
CA LYS A 117 5.95 -5.54 13.80
C LYS A 117 4.95 -6.67 13.96
N SER A 118 4.15 -6.98 12.93
CA SER A 118 3.16 -8.08 13.02
C SER A 118 3.80 -9.43 13.29
N ARG A 119 5.05 -9.62 12.83
CA ARG A 119 5.82 -10.86 13.03
C ARG A 119 6.30 -11.06 14.47
N ASN A 120 6.23 -10.03 15.32
CA ASN A 120 6.41 -10.18 16.77
C ASN A 120 5.18 -10.83 17.44
N HIS A 121 4.01 -10.75 16.80
CA HIS A 121 2.74 -11.26 17.34
C HIS A 121 2.31 -12.57 16.69
N SER A 122 2.81 -12.87 15.49
CA SER A 122 2.46 -14.11 14.77
C SER A 122 3.52 -14.49 13.74
N THR A 123 3.96 -15.74 13.78
CA THR A 123 4.85 -16.32 12.74
C THR A 123 4.11 -16.72 11.46
N ASN A 124 2.78 -16.61 11.45
CA ASN A 124 1.92 -17.04 10.35
C ASN A 124 1.62 -15.91 9.34
N VAL A 125 2.21 -14.73 9.52
CA VAL A 125 2.10 -13.63 8.55
C VAL A 125 2.91 -13.95 7.30
N VAL A 126 2.21 -14.26 6.21
CA VAL A 126 2.83 -14.54 4.91
C VAL A 126 3.16 -13.24 4.20
N ASP A 127 2.21 -12.31 4.11
CA ASP A 127 2.35 -11.06 3.37
C ASP A 127 1.48 -9.94 3.94
N PHE A 128 1.93 -8.69 3.80
CA PHE A 128 1.14 -7.51 4.08
C PHE A 128 1.42 -6.44 3.00
N SER A 129 0.51 -6.31 2.04
CA SER A 129 0.72 -5.51 0.83
C SER A 129 -0.32 -4.38 0.70
N PRO A 130 0.08 -3.18 0.26
CA PRO A 130 -0.85 -2.07 0.02
C PRO A 130 -1.74 -2.34 -1.20
N MET A 131 -2.99 -1.88 -1.12
CA MET A 131 -3.88 -1.87 -2.28
C MET A 131 -3.55 -0.70 -3.19
N GLY A 132 -3.51 -0.94 -4.51
CA GLY A 132 -3.27 0.12 -5.50
C GLY A 132 -4.33 1.23 -5.54
N CYS A 133 -5.51 1.01 -4.96
CA CYS A 133 -6.53 2.04 -4.77
C CYS A 133 -6.30 2.94 -3.54
N GLN A 134 -5.23 2.70 -2.77
CA GLN A 134 -4.80 3.53 -1.63
C GLN A 134 -5.79 3.58 -0.44
N THR A 135 -6.73 2.63 -0.36
CA THR A 135 -7.77 2.63 0.70
C THR A 135 -7.55 1.61 1.81
N GLY A 136 -6.53 0.76 1.70
CA GLY A 136 -6.29 -0.32 2.64
C GLY A 136 -5.15 -1.23 2.21
N PHE A 137 -5.08 -2.38 2.87
CA PHE A 137 -4.03 -3.39 2.70
C PHE A 137 -4.63 -4.79 2.64
N TYR A 138 -3.93 -5.71 1.97
CA TYR A 138 -4.20 -7.13 2.12
C TYR A 138 -3.24 -7.74 3.14
N LEU A 139 -3.80 -8.45 4.12
CA LEU A 139 -3.06 -9.30 5.04
C LEU A 139 -3.26 -10.76 4.62
N LEU A 140 -2.19 -11.48 4.31
CA LEU A 140 -2.22 -12.90 3.99
C LEU A 140 -1.64 -13.69 5.17
N LEU A 141 -2.43 -14.62 5.69
CA LEU A 141 -2.04 -15.50 6.79
C LEU A 141 -2.03 -16.95 6.34
N SER A 142 -1.08 -17.74 6.85
CA SER A 142 -1.11 -19.19 6.75
C SER A 142 -2.10 -19.77 7.76
N GLY A 143 -2.88 -20.75 7.32
CA GLY A 143 -3.90 -21.42 8.12
C GLY A 143 -5.29 -20.78 8.04
N ASP A 144 -6.18 -21.35 8.85
CA ASP A 144 -7.55 -20.88 9.05
C ASP A 144 -7.60 -19.98 10.28
N TRP A 145 -8.34 -18.88 10.17
CA TRP A 145 -8.35 -17.84 11.19
C TRP A 145 -9.76 -17.39 11.54
N ASP A 146 -9.99 -17.26 12.84
CA ASP A 146 -11.13 -16.57 13.42
C ASP A 146 -10.95 -15.04 13.24
N ILE A 147 -12.02 -14.33 12.88
CA ILE A 147 -11.91 -12.92 12.49
C ILE A 147 -11.53 -12.02 13.69
N GLU A 148 -11.93 -12.40 14.89
CA GLU A 148 -11.57 -11.73 16.14
C GLU A 148 -10.09 -11.93 16.48
N ALA A 149 -9.54 -13.11 16.21
CA ALA A 149 -8.10 -13.35 16.35
C ALA A 149 -7.28 -12.49 15.36
N VAL A 150 -7.76 -12.33 14.13
CA VAL A 150 -7.14 -11.42 13.14
C VAL A 150 -7.25 -9.97 13.60
N ALA A 151 -8.40 -9.55 14.10
CA ALA A 151 -8.59 -8.22 14.65
C ALA A 151 -7.65 -7.95 15.84
N ALA A 152 -7.42 -8.94 16.72
CA ALA A 152 -6.48 -8.82 17.82
C ALA A 152 -5.02 -8.68 17.33
N LEU A 153 -4.60 -9.47 16.33
CA LEU A 153 -3.28 -9.35 15.70
C LEU A 153 -3.07 -7.96 15.08
N VAL A 154 -4.05 -7.48 14.32
CA VAL A 154 -4.00 -6.15 13.69
C VAL A 154 -3.96 -5.07 14.76
N GLU A 155 -4.79 -5.15 15.80
CA GLU A 155 -4.82 -4.19 16.90
C GLU A 155 -3.48 -4.11 17.66
N ALA A 156 -2.89 -5.24 18.01
CA ALA A 156 -1.59 -5.29 18.68
C ALA A 156 -0.49 -4.66 17.81
N THR A 157 -0.48 -5.00 16.52
CA THR A 157 0.48 -4.43 15.57
C THR A 157 0.32 -2.92 15.42
N MET A 158 -0.92 -2.42 15.30
CA MET A 158 -1.17 -0.97 15.21
C MET A 158 -0.74 -0.23 16.48
N LYS A 159 -0.89 -0.84 17.66
CA LYS A 159 -0.37 -0.25 18.91
C LYS A 159 1.15 -0.14 18.89
N ASP A 160 1.86 -1.16 18.41
CA ASP A 160 3.33 -1.08 18.25
C ASP A 160 3.76 -0.02 17.23
N ILE A 161 2.92 0.25 16.22
CA ILE A 161 3.15 1.32 15.23
C ILE A 161 3.06 2.69 15.91
N LEU A 162 2.08 2.90 16.79
CA LEU A 162 1.92 4.15 17.55
C LEU A 162 3.10 4.45 18.47
N HIS A 163 3.84 3.41 18.88
CA HIS A 163 5.04 3.51 19.72
C HIS A 163 6.35 3.41 18.95
N ALA A 164 6.32 3.38 17.61
CA ALA A 164 7.53 3.32 16.80
C ALA A 164 8.24 4.69 16.76
N ASP A 165 9.57 4.68 16.89
CA ASP A 165 10.39 5.89 16.79
C ASP A 165 10.89 6.16 15.36
N GLU A 166 10.89 5.13 14.50
CA GLU A 166 11.31 5.21 13.09
C GLU A 166 10.56 4.20 12.21
N VAL A 167 10.62 4.42 10.89
CA VAL A 167 10.17 3.43 9.91
C VAL A 167 11.33 2.47 9.62
N PRO A 168 11.19 1.16 9.87
CA PRO A 168 12.28 0.21 9.63
C PRO A 168 12.64 0.18 8.14
N ALA A 169 13.92 -0.01 7.83
CA ALA A 169 14.42 -0.13 6.46
C ALA A 169 14.11 1.06 5.51
N ALA A 170 13.80 2.25 6.04
CA ALA A 170 13.58 3.47 5.27
C ALA A 170 14.91 4.09 4.78
N ASN A 171 15.65 3.35 3.94
CA ASN A 171 16.92 3.75 3.36
C ASN A 171 17.10 3.14 1.95
N GLU A 172 18.02 3.67 1.16
CA GLU A 172 18.23 3.27 -0.25
C GLU A 172 18.78 1.84 -0.43
N VAL A 173 19.28 1.20 0.63
CA VAL A 173 19.82 -0.17 0.55
C VAL A 173 18.70 -1.19 0.63
N GLN A 174 17.69 -0.93 1.45
CA GLN A 174 16.65 -1.90 1.81
C GLN A 174 15.27 -1.55 1.25
N CYS A 175 15.10 -0.33 0.73
CA CYS A 175 13.83 0.15 0.18
C CYS A 175 14.03 0.66 -1.25
N GLY A 176 13.11 0.26 -2.15
CA GLY A 176 13.10 0.74 -3.54
C GLY A 176 12.86 2.25 -3.68
N TRP A 177 12.32 2.91 -2.66
CA TRP A 177 12.18 4.37 -2.60
C TRP A 177 12.31 4.91 -1.17
N GLY A 178 13.51 4.81 -0.58
CA GLY A 178 13.76 5.16 0.82
C GLY A 178 13.46 6.62 1.22
N ALA A 179 13.33 7.55 0.27
CA ALA A 179 12.93 8.93 0.55
C ALA A 179 11.40 9.10 0.78
N ASN A 180 10.57 8.16 0.34
CA ASN A 180 9.11 8.29 0.32
C ASN A 180 8.45 7.69 1.58
N HIS A 181 8.78 8.23 2.75
CA HIS A 181 8.23 7.77 4.03
C HIS A 181 7.69 8.91 4.89
N SER A 182 6.77 8.58 5.79
CA SER A 182 6.20 9.45 6.80
C SER A 182 5.77 8.62 8.00
N LEU A 183 6.61 8.56 9.04
CA LEU A 183 6.24 7.98 10.32
C LEU A 183 5.00 8.66 10.93
N PRO A 184 4.91 10.01 10.98
CA PRO A 184 3.71 10.66 11.53
C PRO A 184 2.44 10.32 10.74
N GLY A 185 2.55 10.22 9.41
CA GLY A 185 1.43 9.83 8.55
C GLY A 185 0.96 8.39 8.81
N ALA A 186 1.90 7.45 8.98
CA ALA A 186 1.56 6.08 9.36
C ALA A 186 0.92 5.97 10.74
N GLN A 187 1.46 6.71 11.73
CA GLN A 187 0.91 6.73 13.09
C GLN A 187 -0.48 7.35 13.13
N GLU A 188 -0.75 8.40 12.34
CA GLU A 188 -2.08 9.00 12.27
C GLU A 188 -3.11 8.06 11.64
N ALA A 189 -2.73 7.37 10.56
CA ALA A 189 -3.57 6.36 9.94
C ALA A 189 -3.85 5.19 10.90
N ALA A 190 -2.83 4.70 11.62
CA ALA A 190 -2.99 3.66 12.64
C ALA A 190 -3.90 4.11 13.79
N ARG A 191 -3.74 5.35 14.27
CA ARG A 191 -4.54 5.94 15.34
C ARG A 191 -6.00 6.05 14.94
N THR A 192 -6.26 6.56 13.74
CA THR A 192 -7.62 6.68 13.18
C THR A 192 -8.27 5.31 13.02
N PHE A 193 -7.53 4.32 12.51
CA PHE A 193 -8.04 2.95 12.35
C PHE A 193 -8.39 2.31 13.70
N LEU A 194 -7.52 2.46 14.70
CA LEU A 194 -7.73 1.98 16.08
C LEU A 194 -8.92 2.66 16.78
N ALA A 195 -9.19 3.93 16.50
CA ALA A 195 -10.29 4.66 17.12
C ALA A 195 -11.67 4.08 16.77
N ALA A 196 -11.78 3.32 15.67
CA ALA A 196 -13.00 2.66 15.22
C ALA A 196 -12.93 1.12 15.38
N ARG A 197 -12.13 0.64 16.34
CA ARG A 197 -11.90 -0.80 16.60
C ARG A 197 -13.18 -1.62 16.82
N ASP A 198 -14.20 -1.00 17.39
CA ASP A 198 -15.52 -1.58 17.65
C ASP A 198 -16.32 -1.86 16.37
N GLN A 199 -16.00 -1.17 15.28
CA GLN A 199 -16.70 -1.27 14.00
C GLN A 199 -16.06 -2.27 13.03
N TRP A 200 -14.83 -2.72 13.31
CA TRP A 200 -14.03 -3.47 12.32
C TRP A 200 -14.70 -4.72 11.75
N LEU A 201 -15.57 -5.38 12.53
CA LEU A 201 -16.25 -6.61 12.12
C LEU A 201 -17.58 -6.36 11.40
N THR A 202 -18.01 -5.11 11.31
CA THR A 202 -19.21 -4.69 10.58
C THR A 202 -18.81 -4.19 9.20
N VAL A 203 -18.85 -5.08 8.21
CA VAL A 203 -18.36 -4.78 6.85
C VAL A 203 -19.34 -3.93 6.04
N THR A 204 -20.64 -4.16 6.20
CA THR A 204 -21.70 -3.50 5.41
C THR A 204 -22.66 -2.71 6.30
N ALA A 205 -23.18 -1.61 5.78
CA ALA A 205 -24.28 -0.84 6.38
C ALA A 205 -25.65 -1.53 6.23
#